data_AF-A0A955D2A0-F1
#
_entry.id   AF-A0A955D2A0-F1
#
_cell.length_a   1.000
_cell.length_b   1.000
_cell.length_c   1.000
_cell.angle_alpha   90.00
_cell.angle_beta   90.00
_cell.angle_gamma   90.00
#
_symmetry.space_group_name_H-M   'P 1'
#
loop_
_entity.id
_entity.type
_entity.pdbx_description
1 polymer ?
#
loop_
_entity_poly.entity_id
_entity_poly.type
_entity_poly.pdbx_seq_one_letter_code
_entity_poly.pdbx_strand_id
1 'polypeptide(L)'
;MIDARRGMASAGALLLAALATAVLCACSPTRLNPSLPVRVPDAEIELRAMHRDPRPLPRPVVLMPGFFDVGVAMKWMEWRLRWALGPDAKIVTVALAGCQSAACCRSAVFEALERALGPEAVPLAGDTIEVDVVGFSMGGLMARFAAMPLVEGVDPEAAQPARRLNARRIYAISSPHQGAQKASPEAVSPLVRDMVADSAFLQRLDEDLPEADYELVCYAVLGDAMVGAAHAAPPGQVPYWVPARPFTLAHIQAHSDERILADIARRLREDAPLTLGPPAPLPNAY
;
A
#
# COMPACT_ATOMS: atom_id res chain seq x y z
N MET A 1 -6.72 -69.55 -14.63
CA MET A 1 -7.05 -68.50 -15.62
C MET A 1 -7.96 -67.50 -14.93
N ILE A 2 -7.37 -66.50 -14.28
CA ILE A 2 -8.04 -65.57 -13.34
C ILE A 2 -8.42 -64.30 -14.10
N ASP A 3 -9.67 -63.90 -13.96
CA ASP A 3 -10.36 -62.88 -14.76
C ASP A 3 -9.99 -61.46 -14.32
N ALA A 4 -9.12 -60.80 -15.10
CA ALA A 4 -8.51 -59.50 -14.81
C ALA A 4 -9.35 -58.29 -15.26
N ARG A 5 -10.65 -58.45 -15.56
CA ARG A 5 -11.47 -57.39 -16.16
C ARG A 5 -12.38 -56.59 -15.20
N ARG A 6 -12.37 -56.86 -13.88
CA ARG A 6 -13.26 -56.18 -12.92
C ARG A 6 -12.66 -54.99 -12.14
N GLY A 7 -11.39 -54.62 -12.38
CA GLY A 7 -10.69 -53.60 -11.57
C GLY A 7 -10.70 -52.15 -12.08
N MET A 8 -11.08 -51.87 -13.33
CA MET A 8 -10.90 -50.53 -13.92
C MET A 8 -12.13 -49.62 -13.87
N ALA A 9 -13.33 -50.14 -13.57
CA ALA A 9 -14.55 -49.32 -13.56
C ALA A 9 -14.75 -48.49 -12.29
N SER A 10 -14.11 -48.86 -11.16
CA SER A 10 -14.31 -48.17 -9.87
C SER A 10 -13.38 -46.98 -9.64
N ALA A 11 -12.18 -46.96 -10.25
CA ALA A 11 -11.23 -45.87 -10.09
C ALA A 11 -11.66 -44.57 -10.81
N GLY A 12 -12.32 -44.68 -11.97
CA GLY A 12 -12.82 -43.52 -12.71
C GLY A 12 -13.98 -42.79 -12.03
N ALA A 13 -14.87 -43.53 -11.35
CA ALA A 13 -16.02 -42.95 -10.64
C ALA A 13 -15.61 -42.15 -9.39
N LEU A 14 -14.57 -42.61 -8.66
CA LEU A 14 -14.03 -41.91 -7.49
C LEU A 14 -13.30 -40.61 -7.86
N LEU A 15 -12.58 -40.59 -8.99
CA LEU A 15 -11.90 -39.39 -9.47
C LEU A 15 -12.89 -38.32 -9.96
N LEU A 16 -13.95 -38.73 -10.68
CA LEU A 16 -15.05 -37.85 -11.11
C LEU A 16 -15.85 -37.29 -9.92
N ALA A 17 -16.12 -38.10 -8.90
CA ALA A 17 -16.76 -37.64 -7.67
C ALA A 17 -15.88 -36.65 -6.90
N ALA A 18 -14.58 -36.90 -6.77
CA ALA A 18 -13.66 -35.96 -6.12
C ALA A 18 -13.53 -34.63 -6.88
N LEU A 19 -13.50 -34.65 -8.22
CA LEU A 19 -13.54 -33.44 -9.04
C LEU A 19 -14.88 -32.69 -8.89
N ALA A 20 -16.02 -33.41 -8.88
CA ALA A 20 -17.34 -32.79 -8.71
C ALA A 20 -17.50 -32.14 -7.32
N THR A 21 -16.98 -32.76 -6.27
CA THR A 21 -16.99 -32.18 -4.91
C THR A 21 -16.05 -30.96 -4.80
N ALA A 22 -14.90 -30.98 -5.48
CA ALA A 22 -14.00 -29.83 -5.54
C ALA A 22 -14.62 -28.63 -6.29
N VAL A 23 -15.45 -28.88 -7.32
CA VAL A 23 -16.18 -27.84 -8.06
C VAL A 23 -17.33 -27.24 -7.24
N LEU A 24 -18.01 -28.04 -6.40
CA LEU A 24 -19.14 -27.57 -5.58
C LEU A 24 -18.72 -26.79 -4.32
N CYS A 25 -17.48 -26.94 -3.83
CA CYS A 25 -16.97 -26.17 -2.68
C CYS A 25 -16.35 -24.81 -3.04
N ALA A 26 -16.29 -24.43 -4.33
CA ALA A 26 -15.56 -23.24 -4.78
C ALA A 26 -16.42 -21.96 -4.91
N CYS A 27 -17.71 -22.00 -4.57
CA CYS A 27 -18.62 -20.85 -4.73
C CYS A 27 -19.05 -20.23 -3.39
N SER A 28 -18.12 -20.03 -2.45
CA SER A 28 -18.40 -19.07 -1.38
C SER A 28 -18.32 -17.67 -1.99
N PRO A 29 -19.41 -16.87 -1.99
CA PRO A 29 -19.38 -15.54 -2.58
C PRO A 29 -18.27 -14.74 -1.90
N THR A 30 -17.28 -14.32 -2.70
CA THR A 30 -16.18 -13.52 -2.19
C THR A 30 -16.77 -12.25 -1.58
N ARG A 31 -16.58 -12.05 -0.28
CA ARG A 31 -17.11 -10.89 0.45
C ARG A 31 -16.57 -9.61 -0.19
N LEU A 32 -17.45 -8.82 -0.80
CA LEU A 32 -17.10 -7.49 -1.32
C LEU A 32 -17.17 -6.46 -0.21
N ASN A 33 -16.26 -5.48 -0.26
CA ASN A 33 -16.32 -4.33 0.63
C ASN A 33 -17.42 -3.37 0.14
N PRO A 34 -18.44 -3.06 0.94
CA PRO A 34 -19.48 -2.10 0.54
C PRO A 34 -18.93 -0.71 0.17
N SER A 35 -17.81 -0.31 0.77
CA SER A 35 -17.13 0.97 0.53
C SER A 35 -16.03 0.89 -0.52
N LEU A 36 -15.78 -0.28 -1.10
CA LEU A 36 -14.98 -0.48 -2.31
C LEU A 36 -15.56 -1.67 -3.08
N PRO A 37 -16.77 -1.51 -3.67
CA PRO A 37 -17.57 -2.62 -4.20
C PRO A 37 -17.11 -3.06 -5.59
N VAL A 38 -15.79 -3.15 -5.78
CA VAL A 38 -15.15 -3.41 -7.08
C VAL A 38 -14.56 -4.82 -7.09
N ARG A 39 -14.86 -5.59 -8.13
CA ARG A 39 -14.22 -6.88 -8.39
C ARG A 39 -12.95 -6.67 -9.20
N VAL A 40 -12.02 -7.62 -9.13
CA VAL A 40 -10.76 -7.57 -9.90
C VAL A 40 -11.00 -7.37 -11.41
N PRO A 41 -11.94 -8.08 -12.08
CA PRO A 41 -12.19 -7.84 -13.50
C PRO A 41 -12.70 -6.44 -13.82
N ASP A 42 -13.51 -5.85 -12.92
CA ASP A 42 -14.04 -4.49 -13.13
C ASP A 42 -12.94 -3.44 -12.94
N ALA A 43 -12.06 -3.62 -11.95
CA ALA A 43 -10.89 -2.78 -11.75
C ALA A 43 -9.91 -2.83 -12.95
N GLU A 44 -9.74 -4.01 -13.55
CA GLU A 44 -8.94 -4.18 -14.76
C GLU A 44 -9.54 -3.45 -15.96
N ILE A 45 -10.88 -3.43 -16.09
CA ILE A 45 -11.59 -2.65 -17.12
C ILE A 45 -11.34 -1.15 -16.90
N GLU A 46 -11.44 -0.67 -15.66
CA GLU A 46 -11.15 0.73 -15.30
C GLU A 46 -9.71 1.10 -15.67
N LEU A 47 -8.71 0.32 -15.22
CA LEU A 47 -7.30 0.57 -15.55
C LEU A 47 -7.05 0.59 -17.07
N ARG A 48 -7.71 -0.29 -17.85
CA ARG A 48 -7.66 -0.28 -19.32
C ARG A 48 -8.29 0.97 -19.92
N ALA A 49 -9.40 1.45 -19.35
CA ALA A 49 -10.02 2.69 -19.80
C ALA A 49 -9.08 3.88 -19.59
N MET A 50 -8.43 3.96 -18.42
CA MET A 50 -7.44 5.02 -18.14
C MET A 50 -6.23 4.95 -19.07
N HIS A 51 -5.72 3.75 -19.35
CA HIS A 51 -4.63 3.56 -20.30
C HIS A 51 -4.97 4.06 -21.72
N ARG A 52 -6.23 3.91 -22.15
CA ARG A 52 -6.69 4.37 -23.47
C ARG A 52 -6.96 5.87 -23.54
N ASP A 53 -7.24 6.49 -22.39
CA ASP A 53 -7.49 7.94 -22.23
C ASP A 53 -6.57 8.51 -21.15
N PRO A 54 -5.24 8.55 -21.39
CA PRO A 54 -4.30 9.07 -20.41
C PRO A 54 -4.53 10.57 -20.22
N ARG A 55 -4.39 11.04 -18.97
CA ARG A 55 -4.56 12.45 -18.62
C ARG A 55 -3.32 12.96 -17.90
N PRO A 56 -2.89 14.21 -18.17
CA PRO A 56 -1.83 14.83 -17.39
C PRO A 56 -2.18 14.83 -15.90
N LEU A 57 -1.21 14.47 -15.06
CA LEU A 57 -1.36 14.58 -13.62
C LEU A 57 -1.12 16.04 -13.20
N PRO A 58 -1.89 16.56 -12.22
CA PRO A 58 -1.68 17.91 -11.71
C PRO A 58 -0.36 18.05 -10.93
N ARG A 59 0.18 16.94 -10.41
CA ARG A 59 1.39 16.90 -9.60
C ARG A 59 2.17 15.59 -9.78
N PRO A 60 3.47 15.56 -9.44
CA PRO A 60 4.24 14.31 -9.41
C PRO A 60 3.72 13.32 -8.38
N VAL A 61 3.97 12.04 -8.63
CA VAL A 61 3.63 10.93 -7.74
C VAL A 61 4.90 10.33 -7.15
N VAL A 62 4.95 10.18 -5.83
CA VAL A 62 6.08 9.56 -5.12
C VAL A 62 5.70 8.15 -4.70
N LEU A 63 6.47 7.15 -5.11
CA LEU A 63 6.26 5.76 -4.68
C LEU A 63 7.24 5.42 -3.57
N MET A 64 6.71 4.97 -2.43
CA MET A 64 7.52 4.62 -1.25
C MET A 64 7.44 3.12 -0.93
N PRO A 65 8.57 2.40 -1.00
CA PRO A 65 8.62 0.95 -0.80
C PRO A 65 8.35 0.51 0.64
N GLY A 66 8.05 -0.78 0.79
CA GLY A 66 8.00 -1.45 2.08
C GLY A 66 9.38 -1.81 2.63
N PHE A 67 9.39 -2.32 3.86
CA PHE A 67 10.60 -2.85 4.49
C PHE A 67 11.16 -4.03 3.68
N PHE A 68 12.48 -4.03 3.44
CA PHE A 68 13.19 -4.99 2.58
C PHE A 68 12.79 -5.04 1.10
N ASP A 69 11.96 -4.14 0.59
CA ASP A 69 11.75 -4.08 -0.85
C ASP A 69 12.99 -3.48 -1.53
N VAL A 70 13.71 -4.33 -2.27
CA VAL A 70 14.86 -3.96 -3.11
C VAL A 70 14.45 -3.35 -4.45
N GLY A 71 13.23 -2.83 -4.53
CA GLY A 71 12.65 -2.15 -5.69
C GLY A 71 11.86 -3.04 -6.63
N VAL A 72 11.55 -4.29 -6.26
CA VAL A 72 10.76 -5.19 -7.11
C VAL A 72 9.29 -4.78 -7.08
N ALA A 73 8.72 -4.60 -5.88
CA ALA A 73 7.32 -4.21 -5.75
C ALA A 73 7.10 -2.80 -6.33
N MET A 74 8.02 -1.87 -6.05
CA MET A 74 7.92 -0.51 -6.61
C MET A 74 8.07 -0.45 -8.12
N LYS A 75 8.99 -1.20 -8.75
CA LYS A 75 9.08 -1.23 -10.22
C LYS A 75 7.81 -1.76 -10.88
N TRP A 76 7.20 -2.78 -10.27
CA TRP A 76 5.93 -3.31 -10.74
C TRP A 76 4.82 -2.26 -10.60
N MET A 77 4.73 -1.59 -9.45
CA MET A 77 3.72 -0.57 -9.18
C MET A 77 3.91 0.66 -10.09
N GLU A 78 5.15 1.10 -10.28
CA GLU A 78 5.51 2.16 -11.23
C GLU A 78 5.07 1.79 -12.65
N TRP A 79 5.44 0.59 -13.13
CA TRP A 79 5.03 0.12 -14.45
C TRP A 79 3.51 0.13 -14.59
N ARG A 80 2.78 -0.36 -13.58
CA ARG A 80 1.33 -0.47 -13.62
C ARG A 80 0.65 0.90 -13.59
N LEU A 81 1.10 1.81 -12.73
CA LEU A 81 0.58 3.17 -12.66
C LEU A 81 0.94 3.95 -13.92
N ARG A 82 2.18 3.89 -14.42
CA ARG A 82 2.56 4.54 -15.68
C ARG A 82 1.75 4.03 -16.86
N TRP A 83 1.42 2.74 -16.88
CA TRP A 83 0.53 2.18 -17.90
C TRP A 83 -0.88 2.80 -17.83
N ALA A 84 -1.46 2.98 -16.64
CA ALA A 84 -2.78 3.57 -16.47
C ALA A 84 -2.82 5.09 -16.63
N LEU A 85 -1.76 5.80 -16.22
CA LEU A 85 -1.71 7.27 -16.16
C LEU A 85 -1.11 7.90 -17.43
N GLY A 86 -0.39 7.11 -18.22
CA GLY A 86 0.30 7.56 -19.44
C GLY A 86 1.82 7.60 -19.28
N PRO A 87 2.57 7.53 -20.39
CA PRO A 87 4.03 7.45 -20.37
C PRO A 87 4.69 8.68 -19.73
N ASP A 88 4.09 9.86 -19.90
CA ASP A 88 4.59 11.15 -19.41
C ASP A 88 4.28 11.43 -17.93
N ALA A 89 3.60 10.51 -17.24
CA ALA A 89 3.35 10.64 -15.81
C ALA A 89 4.67 10.79 -15.05
N LYS A 90 4.81 11.88 -14.28
CA LYS A 90 5.96 12.13 -13.43
C LYS A 90 5.85 11.27 -12.16
N ILE A 91 6.51 10.12 -12.16
CA ILE A 91 6.55 9.19 -11.03
C ILE A 91 7.98 9.11 -10.51
N VAL A 92 8.18 9.37 -9.23
CA VAL A 92 9.46 9.30 -8.51
C VAL A 92 9.44 8.11 -7.57
N THR A 93 10.28 7.11 -7.85
CA THR A 93 10.41 5.93 -6.99
C THR A 93 11.53 6.13 -5.97
N VAL A 94 11.21 6.04 -4.68
CA VAL A 94 12.19 6.15 -3.59
C VAL A 94 12.80 4.77 -3.31
N ALA A 95 14.10 4.73 -3.04
CA ALA A 95 14.76 3.52 -2.54
C ALA A 95 14.97 3.65 -1.03
N LEU A 96 14.26 2.82 -0.25
CA LEU A 96 14.44 2.74 1.22
C LEU A 96 15.22 1.49 1.65
N ALA A 97 15.61 0.65 0.68
CA ALA A 97 16.47 -0.50 0.94
C ALA A 97 17.83 -0.03 1.47
N GLY A 98 18.19 -0.49 2.66
CA GLY A 98 19.44 -0.12 3.33
C GLY A 98 19.31 1.02 4.34
N CYS A 99 18.15 1.70 4.40
CA CYS A 99 17.89 2.63 5.49
C CYS A 99 17.86 1.89 6.83
N GLN A 100 18.44 2.49 7.87
CA GLN A 100 18.58 1.88 9.20
C GLN A 100 17.70 2.58 10.26
N SER A 101 17.11 3.72 9.93
CA SER A 101 16.26 4.54 10.80
C SER A 101 15.26 5.35 9.98
N ALA A 102 14.20 5.86 10.62
CA ALA A 102 13.23 6.74 9.98
C ALA A 102 13.87 8.02 9.42
N ALA A 103 14.87 8.58 10.13
CA ALA A 103 15.65 9.73 9.67
C ALA A 103 16.38 9.46 8.35
N CYS A 104 16.99 8.28 8.24
CA CYS A 104 17.67 7.83 7.02
C CYS A 104 16.66 7.67 5.88
N CYS A 105 15.51 7.04 6.12
CA CYS A 105 14.42 6.95 5.14
C CYS A 105 13.93 8.32 4.67
N ARG A 106 13.71 9.26 5.59
CA ARG A 106 13.29 10.63 5.27
C ARG A 106 14.31 11.34 4.38
N SER A 107 15.60 11.19 4.68
CA SER A 107 16.68 11.75 3.86
C SER A 107 16.65 11.19 2.43
N ALA A 108 16.48 9.87 2.31
CA ALA A 108 16.38 9.20 1.01
C ALA A 108 15.18 9.66 0.17
N VAL A 109 14.06 10.03 0.81
CA VAL A 109 12.90 10.64 0.10
C VAL A 109 13.31 11.94 -0.57
N PHE A 110 13.93 12.87 0.17
CA PHE A 110 14.33 14.16 -0.39
C PHE A 110 15.43 14.03 -1.44
N GLU A 111 16.41 13.15 -1.24
CA GLU A 111 17.43 12.86 -2.25
C GLU A 111 16.84 12.28 -3.54
N ALA A 112 15.80 11.44 -3.44
CA ALA A 112 15.11 10.90 -4.62
C ALA A 112 14.33 12.00 -5.36
N LEU A 113 13.64 12.88 -4.62
CA LEU A 113 12.90 14.00 -5.19
C LEU A 113 13.83 15.01 -5.87
N GLU A 114 14.91 15.42 -5.20
CA GLU A 114 15.87 16.40 -5.73
C GLU A 114 16.52 15.87 -7.02
N ARG A 115 16.89 14.59 -7.04
CA ARG A 115 17.46 13.92 -8.22
C ARG A 115 16.48 13.88 -9.40
N ALA A 116 15.19 13.70 -9.13
CA ALA A 116 14.17 13.51 -10.16
C ALA A 116 13.54 14.83 -10.63
N LEU A 117 13.43 15.82 -9.76
CA LEU A 117 12.65 17.04 -9.95
C LEU A 117 13.47 18.33 -9.89
N GLY A 118 14.73 18.25 -9.45
CA GLY A 118 15.63 19.41 -9.31
C GLY A 118 15.57 20.05 -7.92
N PRO A 119 16.60 20.84 -7.54
CA PRO A 119 16.69 21.52 -6.25
C PRO A 119 15.62 22.62 -6.07
N GLU A 120 15.08 23.17 -7.15
CA GLU A 120 13.98 24.14 -7.11
C GLU A 120 12.66 23.50 -6.61
N ALA A 121 12.47 22.20 -6.87
CA ALA A 121 11.31 21.45 -6.41
C ALA A 121 11.47 20.94 -4.96
N VAL A 122 12.70 20.94 -4.46
CA VAL A 122 13.08 20.41 -3.13
C VAL A 122 14.03 21.42 -2.47
N PRO A 123 13.49 22.55 -1.98
CA PRO A 123 14.33 23.58 -1.38
C PRO A 123 15.07 23.03 -0.16
N LEU A 124 16.21 23.64 0.16
CA LEU A 124 17.03 23.22 1.29
C LEU A 124 16.28 23.32 2.62
N ALA A 125 15.31 24.24 2.75
CA ALA A 125 14.45 24.37 3.91
C ALA A 125 13.01 24.67 3.48
N GLY A 126 12.04 24.23 4.29
CA GLY A 126 10.61 24.41 4.01
C GLY A 126 10.01 23.26 3.20
N ASP A 127 8.92 23.58 2.51
CA ASP A 127 8.09 22.60 1.83
C ASP A 127 8.61 22.30 0.42
N THR A 128 8.55 21.03 0.01
CA THR A 128 8.70 20.66 -1.41
C THR A 128 7.58 21.27 -2.25
N ILE A 129 7.69 21.15 -3.58
CA ILE A 129 6.48 21.26 -4.42
C ILE A 129 5.43 20.24 -3.96
N GLU A 130 4.18 20.54 -4.25
CA GLU A 130 3.06 19.65 -3.93
C GLU A 130 3.19 18.32 -4.69
N VAL A 131 3.00 17.19 -4.00
CA VAL A 131 3.06 15.82 -4.57
C VAL A 131 1.93 14.94 -4.07
N ASP A 132 1.58 13.89 -4.81
CA ASP A 132 0.81 12.76 -4.30
C ASP A 132 1.77 11.63 -3.92
N VAL A 133 1.47 10.86 -2.85
CA VAL A 133 2.35 9.78 -2.39
C VAL A 133 1.59 8.45 -2.36
N VAL A 134 2.19 7.39 -2.91
CA VAL A 134 1.72 6.00 -2.76
C VAL A 134 2.75 5.22 -1.95
N GLY A 135 2.44 4.96 -0.68
CA GLY A 135 3.27 4.19 0.22
C GLY A 135 2.77 2.76 0.37
N PHE A 136 3.68 1.79 0.30
CA PHE A 136 3.38 0.39 0.58
C PHE A 136 4.06 -0.05 1.88
N SER A 137 3.31 -0.68 2.79
CA SER A 137 3.85 -1.17 4.07
C SER A 137 4.55 -0.04 4.83
N MET A 138 5.81 -0.21 5.24
CA MET A 138 6.65 0.83 5.85
C MET A 138 6.62 2.17 5.09
N GLY A 139 6.49 2.16 3.75
CA GLY A 139 6.50 3.35 2.92
C GLY A 139 5.40 4.36 3.26
N GLY A 140 4.20 3.91 3.68
CA GLY A 140 3.14 4.81 4.12
C GLY A 140 3.45 5.51 5.45
N LEU A 141 4.19 4.85 6.34
CA LEU A 141 4.67 5.49 7.58
C LEU A 141 5.77 6.51 7.28
N MET A 142 6.70 6.18 6.37
CA MET A 142 7.76 7.10 5.97
C MET A 142 7.21 8.31 5.21
N ALA A 143 6.11 8.15 4.47
CA ALA A 143 5.39 9.24 3.83
C ALA A 143 4.84 10.24 4.87
N ARG A 144 4.10 9.74 5.87
CA ARG A 144 3.62 10.57 7.00
C ARG A 144 4.79 11.23 7.71
N PHE A 145 5.82 10.45 8.03
CA PHE A 145 6.99 10.96 8.71
C PHE A 145 7.65 12.07 7.90
N ALA A 146 7.82 11.95 6.59
CA ALA A 146 8.42 12.99 5.74
C ALA A 146 7.55 14.25 5.60
N ALA A 147 6.23 14.12 5.71
CA ALA A 147 5.27 15.23 5.64
C ALA A 147 5.08 15.97 6.98
N MET A 148 5.48 15.34 8.10
CA MET A 148 5.43 15.95 9.43
C MET A 148 6.50 17.05 9.58
N PRO A 149 6.17 18.21 10.19
CA PRO A 149 7.14 19.22 10.57
C PRO A 149 8.10 18.68 11.64
N LEU A 150 9.38 19.03 11.52
CA LEU A 150 10.38 18.71 12.55
C LEU A 150 10.72 19.97 13.35
N VAL A 151 10.76 19.84 14.68
CA VAL A 151 11.06 20.93 15.61
C VAL A 151 12.50 20.79 16.11
N GLU A 152 13.31 21.81 15.85
CA GLU A 152 14.69 21.88 16.32
C GLU A 152 14.76 21.77 17.85
N GLY A 153 15.65 20.90 18.35
CA GLY A 153 15.84 20.67 19.79
C GLY A 153 14.84 19.70 20.44
N VAL A 154 13.72 19.39 19.76
CA VAL A 154 12.80 18.31 20.16
C VAL A 154 13.14 17.04 19.39
N ASP A 155 13.36 17.19 18.09
CA ASP A 155 13.56 16.07 17.20
C ASP A 155 15.04 15.83 16.94
N PRO A 156 15.58 14.64 17.28
CA PRO A 156 16.98 14.34 16.99
C PRO A 156 17.28 14.36 15.49
N GLU A 157 16.26 14.23 14.64
CA GLU A 157 16.37 14.32 13.18
C GLU A 157 16.37 15.75 12.62
N ALA A 158 16.02 16.77 13.43
CA ALA A 158 15.95 18.16 13.01
C ALA A 158 17.33 18.82 12.79
N ALA A 159 18.44 18.08 12.98
CA ALA A 159 19.79 18.57 12.68
C ALA A 159 20.04 18.80 11.16
N GLN A 160 19.17 18.27 10.29
CA GLN A 160 19.11 18.63 8.88
C GLN A 160 18.21 19.85 8.69
N PRO A 161 18.42 20.68 7.65
CA PRO A 161 17.52 21.78 7.41
C PRO A 161 16.09 21.25 7.26
N ALA A 162 15.14 21.94 7.89
CA ALA A 162 13.77 21.48 8.13
C ALA A 162 12.95 21.38 6.84
N ARG A 163 13.30 20.42 5.99
CA ARG A 163 12.58 20.08 4.76
C ARG A 163 11.36 19.27 5.10
N ARG A 164 10.20 19.61 4.55
CA ARG A 164 8.93 18.89 4.74
C ARG A 164 8.37 18.48 3.38
N LEU A 165 7.89 17.24 3.28
CA LEU A 165 7.20 16.77 2.08
C LEU A 165 5.81 17.42 2.02
N ASN A 166 5.58 18.25 1.01
CA ASN A 166 4.28 18.87 0.77
C ASN A 166 3.34 17.86 0.08
N ALA A 167 2.81 16.93 0.86
CA ALA A 167 1.91 15.91 0.36
C ALA A 167 0.50 16.49 0.22
N ARG A 168 -0.11 16.34 -0.95
CA ARG A 168 -1.55 16.59 -1.13
C ARG A 168 -2.37 15.41 -0.62
N ARG A 169 -1.94 14.20 -0.98
CA ARG A 169 -2.56 12.94 -0.57
C ARG A 169 -1.49 11.90 -0.29
N ILE A 170 -1.76 11.05 0.71
CA ILE A 170 -0.97 9.86 1.01
C ILE A 170 -1.89 8.64 0.89
N TYR A 171 -1.61 7.79 -0.10
CA TYR A 171 -2.24 6.49 -0.28
C TYR A 171 -1.39 5.44 0.42
N ALA A 172 -1.86 4.91 1.55
CA ALA A 172 -1.12 3.95 2.37
C ALA A 172 -1.67 2.54 2.16
N ILE A 173 -0.92 1.67 1.49
CA ILE A 173 -1.31 0.29 1.17
C ILE A 173 -0.70 -0.65 2.21
N SER A 174 -1.53 -1.29 3.04
CA SER A 174 -1.10 -2.24 4.07
C SER A 174 -0.01 -1.66 4.99
N SER A 175 -0.09 -0.37 5.31
CA SER A 175 0.90 0.32 6.15
C SER A 175 0.61 0.14 7.64
N PRO A 176 1.58 -0.24 8.49
CA PRO A 176 1.34 -0.57 9.89
C PRO A 176 1.17 0.67 10.79
N HIS A 177 0.11 1.45 10.56
CA HIS A 177 -0.18 2.67 11.31
C HIS A 177 -0.38 2.42 12.81
N GLN A 178 -0.93 1.27 13.19
CA GLN A 178 -1.06 0.83 14.60
C GLN A 178 -0.09 -0.33 14.93
N GLY A 179 1.03 -0.40 14.21
CA GLY A 179 2.05 -1.43 14.37
C GLY A 179 1.83 -2.67 13.49
N ALA A 180 2.91 -3.39 13.21
CA ALA A 180 2.87 -4.61 12.43
C ALA A 180 2.75 -5.83 13.36
N GLN A 181 1.85 -6.76 13.04
CA GLN A 181 1.67 -8.02 13.80
C GLN A 181 2.95 -8.85 13.94
N LYS A 182 3.88 -8.74 12.98
CA LYS A 182 5.18 -9.44 13.03
C LYS A 182 6.37 -8.58 13.46
N ALA A 183 6.15 -7.31 13.83
CA ALA A 183 7.20 -6.54 14.47
C ALA A 183 7.38 -6.99 15.92
N SER A 184 8.59 -6.91 16.43
CA SER A 184 8.91 -7.27 17.82
C SER A 184 9.84 -6.22 18.43
N PRO A 185 9.67 -5.89 19.73
CA PRO A 185 10.53 -4.92 20.41
C PRO A 185 11.96 -5.43 20.59
N GLU A 186 12.19 -6.74 20.54
CA GLU A 186 13.51 -7.38 20.57
C GLU A 186 14.25 -7.32 19.21
N ALA A 187 13.62 -6.78 18.16
CA ALA A 187 14.25 -6.67 16.86
C ALA A 187 15.50 -5.78 16.90
N VAL A 188 16.59 -6.26 16.29
CA VAL A 188 17.86 -5.52 16.20
C VAL A 188 17.71 -4.24 15.37
N SER A 189 16.84 -4.28 14.35
CA SER A 189 16.61 -3.13 13.46
C SER A 189 15.77 -2.05 14.16
N PRO A 190 16.26 -0.80 14.27
CA PRO A 190 15.46 0.32 14.79
C PRO A 190 14.15 0.50 14.02
N LEU A 191 14.18 0.42 12.69
CA LEU A 191 12.96 0.52 11.85
C LEU A 191 11.89 -0.51 12.20
N VAL A 192 12.27 -1.74 12.54
CA VAL A 192 11.29 -2.76 12.96
C VAL A 192 10.69 -2.39 14.31
N ARG A 193 11.49 -1.88 15.24
CA ARG A 193 11.01 -1.40 16.54
C ARG A 193 10.09 -0.19 16.41
N ASP A 194 10.39 0.71 15.47
CA ASP A 194 9.52 1.86 15.13
C ASP A 194 8.15 1.39 14.62
N MET A 195 8.05 0.19 14.03
CA MET A 195 6.80 -0.41 13.56
C MET A 195 6.12 -1.35 14.59
N VAL A 196 6.61 -1.41 15.84
CA VAL A 196 5.90 -2.12 16.92
C VAL A 196 4.70 -1.28 17.37
N ALA A 197 3.60 -1.94 17.75
CA ALA A 197 2.44 -1.25 18.32
C ALA A 197 2.86 -0.38 19.50
N ASP A 198 2.25 0.81 19.61
CA ASP A 198 2.53 1.81 20.65
C ASP A 198 4.00 2.29 20.71
N SER A 199 4.80 2.10 19.65
CA SER A 199 6.14 2.69 19.59
C SER A 199 6.06 4.22 19.67
N ALA A 200 7.09 4.85 20.23
CA ALA A 200 7.18 6.31 20.26
C ALA A 200 7.09 6.94 18.86
N PHE A 201 7.61 6.24 17.85
CA PHE A 201 7.52 6.66 16.46
C PHE A 201 6.06 6.71 15.97
N LEU A 202 5.26 5.66 16.19
CA LEU A 202 3.85 5.65 15.76
C LEU A 202 3.00 6.65 16.55
N GLN A 203 3.20 6.74 17.86
CA GLN A 203 2.52 7.73 18.70
C GLN A 203 2.75 9.15 18.17
N ARG A 204 4.00 9.49 17.85
CA ARG A 204 4.35 10.79 17.27
C ARG A 204 3.67 11.05 15.92
N LEU A 205 3.58 10.05 15.04
CA LEU A 205 2.85 10.21 13.79
C LEU A 205 1.35 10.47 14.02
N ASP A 206 0.77 9.84 15.03
CA ASP A 206 -0.65 9.98 15.36
C ASP A 206 -0.96 11.29 16.09
N GLU A 207 -0.01 11.82 16.86
CA GLU A 207 -0.07 13.17 17.46
C GLU A 207 -0.05 14.29 16.40
N ASP A 208 0.70 14.10 15.31
CA ASP A 208 0.78 15.07 14.20
C ASP A 208 -0.44 15.03 13.27
N LEU A 209 -1.10 13.87 13.16
CA LEU A 209 -2.16 13.64 12.17
C LEU A 209 -3.33 14.65 12.21
N PRO A 210 -3.81 15.14 13.36
CA PRO A 210 -4.88 16.15 13.40
C PRO A 210 -4.52 17.48 12.74
N GLU A 211 -3.23 17.83 12.71
CA GLU A 211 -2.72 19.08 12.12
C GLU A 211 -2.17 18.88 10.69
N ALA A 212 -2.22 17.65 10.18
CA ALA A 212 -1.75 17.33 8.84
C ALA A 212 -2.59 18.01 7.75
N ASP A 213 -1.90 18.51 6.72
CA ASP A 213 -2.50 19.19 5.56
C ASP A 213 -2.76 18.27 4.36
N TYR A 214 -2.50 16.96 4.50
CA TYR A 214 -2.71 15.94 3.49
C TYR A 214 -3.97 15.09 3.72
N GLU A 215 -4.58 14.63 2.64
CA GLU A 215 -5.60 13.56 2.71
C GLU A 215 -4.90 12.20 2.92
N LEU A 216 -5.18 11.50 4.02
CA LEU A 216 -4.70 10.12 4.23
C LEU A 216 -5.77 9.11 3.79
N VAL A 217 -5.42 8.25 2.84
CA VAL A 217 -6.29 7.18 2.35
C VAL A 217 -5.61 5.83 2.58
N CYS A 218 -6.12 5.07 3.55
CA CYS A 218 -5.57 3.78 3.94
C CYS A 218 -6.29 2.64 3.22
N TYR A 219 -5.52 1.68 2.70
CA TYR A 219 -6.01 0.44 2.10
C TYR A 219 -5.46 -0.76 2.85
N ALA A 220 -6.23 -1.85 2.87
CA ALA A 220 -5.81 -3.11 3.46
C ALA A 220 -6.21 -4.30 2.59
N VAL A 221 -5.40 -5.35 2.58
CA VAL A 221 -5.82 -6.65 2.05
C VAL A 221 -6.13 -7.58 3.23
N LEU A 222 -7.32 -8.20 3.22
CA LEU A 222 -7.71 -9.14 4.27
C LEU A 222 -6.78 -10.36 4.29
N GLY A 223 -6.51 -10.89 5.49
CA GLY A 223 -5.56 -12.00 5.66
C GLY A 223 -4.08 -11.57 5.59
N ASP A 224 -3.79 -10.26 5.56
CA ASP A 224 -2.45 -9.72 5.75
C ASP A 224 -1.94 -10.08 7.15
N ALA A 225 -1.15 -11.16 7.25
CA ALA A 225 -0.57 -11.64 8.50
C ALA A 225 0.74 -10.92 8.89
N MET A 226 1.17 -9.91 8.13
CA MET A 226 2.37 -9.13 8.45
C MET A 226 1.97 -7.91 9.27
N VAL A 227 0.97 -7.18 8.79
CA VAL A 227 0.47 -5.95 9.41
C VAL A 227 -0.87 -6.19 10.11
N GLY A 228 -1.76 -6.98 9.50
CA GLY A 228 -3.14 -7.10 9.96
C GLY A 228 -3.99 -5.94 9.44
N ALA A 229 -5.13 -6.25 8.81
CA ALA A 229 -6.01 -5.22 8.25
C ALA A 229 -6.50 -4.20 9.31
N ALA A 230 -6.64 -4.62 10.57
CA ALA A 230 -7.01 -3.74 11.69
C ALA A 230 -5.94 -2.70 12.05
N HIS A 231 -4.67 -2.95 11.73
CA HIS A 231 -3.57 -2.03 12.01
C HIS A 231 -3.19 -1.15 10.82
N ALA A 232 -3.88 -1.34 9.69
CA ALA A 232 -3.53 -0.72 8.41
C ALA A 232 -4.03 0.74 8.24
N ALA A 233 -4.63 1.32 9.28
CA ALA A 233 -5.03 2.73 9.35
C ALA A 233 -4.75 3.29 10.76
N PRO A 234 -4.59 4.62 10.93
CA PRO A 234 -4.40 5.22 12.25
C PRO A 234 -5.54 4.91 13.24
N PRO A 235 -5.32 5.08 14.56
CA PRO A 235 -6.36 4.92 15.57
C PRO A 235 -7.64 5.72 15.21
N GLY A 236 -8.79 5.08 15.36
CA GLY A 236 -10.09 5.69 15.03
C GLY A 236 -10.45 5.71 13.55
N GLN A 237 -9.57 5.28 12.65
CA GLN A 237 -9.85 5.16 11.22
C GLN A 237 -9.99 3.69 10.79
N VAL A 238 -10.69 3.47 9.68
CA VAL A 238 -10.89 2.14 9.08
C VAL A 238 -10.33 2.18 7.65
N PRO A 239 -9.46 1.24 7.24
CA PRO A 239 -8.95 1.22 5.89
C PRO A 239 -10.02 0.72 4.91
N TYR A 240 -9.93 1.15 3.65
CA TYR A 240 -10.63 0.50 2.55
C TYR A 240 -10.02 -0.88 2.31
N TRP A 241 -10.73 -1.92 2.74
CA TRP A 241 -10.24 -3.29 2.66
C TRP A 241 -10.69 -4.01 1.38
N VAL A 242 -9.89 -4.97 0.92
CA VAL A 242 -10.28 -5.92 -0.13
C VAL A 242 -9.93 -7.35 0.29
N PRO A 243 -10.71 -8.38 -0.09
CA PRO A 243 -10.35 -9.76 0.19
C PRO A 243 -9.09 -10.15 -0.60
N ALA A 244 -8.16 -10.88 0.02
CA ALA A 244 -7.02 -11.46 -0.69
C ALA A 244 -7.49 -12.35 -1.85
N ARG A 245 -6.70 -12.38 -2.92
CA ARG A 245 -6.95 -13.30 -4.02
C ARG A 245 -6.58 -14.73 -3.60
N PRO A 246 -7.25 -15.77 -4.12
CA PRO A 246 -6.87 -17.15 -3.82
C PRO A 246 -5.39 -17.41 -4.12
N PHE A 247 -4.70 -18.17 -3.25
CA PHE A 247 -3.29 -18.56 -3.40
C PHE A 247 -2.29 -17.39 -3.43
N THR A 248 -2.65 -16.27 -2.80
CA THR A 248 -1.78 -15.09 -2.69
C THR A 248 -1.33 -14.86 -1.26
N LEU A 249 -0.12 -14.32 -1.09
CA LEU A 249 0.34 -13.79 0.20
C LEU A 249 -0.14 -12.34 0.30
N ALA A 250 -1.20 -12.13 1.07
CA ALA A 250 -1.96 -10.88 1.14
C ALA A 250 -1.07 -9.63 1.27
N HIS A 251 -0.14 -9.61 2.24
CA HIS A 251 0.77 -8.48 2.41
C HIS A 251 1.66 -8.25 1.18
N ILE A 252 2.35 -9.32 0.74
CA ILE A 252 3.36 -9.25 -0.33
C ILE A 252 2.72 -8.77 -1.64
N GLN A 253 1.47 -9.13 -1.90
CA GLN A 253 0.78 -8.77 -3.13
C GLN A 253 -0.18 -7.59 -3.00
N ALA A 254 -0.27 -6.93 -1.84
CA ALA A 254 -1.17 -5.80 -1.66
C ALA A 254 -0.83 -4.63 -2.61
N HIS A 255 0.45 -4.38 -2.86
CA HIS A 255 0.93 -3.37 -3.81
C HIS A 255 0.47 -3.60 -5.26
N SER A 256 0.03 -4.83 -5.59
CA SER A 256 -0.38 -5.22 -6.93
C SER A 256 -1.88 -5.50 -7.09
N ASP A 257 -2.67 -5.23 -6.06
CA ASP A 257 -4.11 -5.40 -6.14
C ASP A 257 -4.75 -4.39 -7.09
N GLU A 258 -5.35 -4.89 -8.17
CA GLU A 258 -5.89 -4.04 -9.23
C GLU A 258 -7.01 -3.12 -8.73
N ARG A 259 -7.77 -3.53 -7.71
CA ARG A 259 -8.86 -2.72 -7.15
C ARG A 259 -8.33 -1.49 -6.44
N ILE A 260 -7.28 -1.67 -5.64
CA ILE A 260 -6.60 -0.57 -4.94
C ILE A 260 -5.95 0.36 -5.94
N LEU A 261 -5.22 -0.18 -6.92
CA LEU A 261 -4.52 0.63 -7.93
C LEU A 261 -5.48 1.39 -8.85
N ALA A 262 -6.64 0.81 -9.18
CA ALA A 262 -7.66 1.50 -9.95
C ALA A 262 -8.25 2.70 -9.19
N ASP A 263 -8.50 2.57 -7.88
CA ASP A 263 -8.97 3.70 -7.06
C ASP A 263 -7.91 4.80 -6.97
N ILE A 264 -6.67 4.42 -6.66
CA ILE A 264 -5.53 5.35 -6.59
C ILE A 264 -5.34 6.07 -7.93
N ALA A 265 -5.32 5.35 -9.05
CA ALA A 265 -5.12 5.96 -10.37
C ALA A 265 -6.25 6.93 -10.75
N ARG A 266 -7.51 6.66 -10.37
CA ARG A 266 -8.61 7.61 -10.56
C ARG A 266 -8.42 8.87 -9.73
N ARG A 267 -8.07 8.73 -8.45
CA ARG A 267 -7.83 9.87 -7.56
C ARG A 267 -6.64 10.72 -8.02
N LEU A 268 -5.56 10.10 -8.49
CA LEU A 268 -4.40 10.78 -9.09
C LEU A 268 -4.77 11.60 -10.33
N ARG A 269 -5.77 11.14 -11.10
CA ARG A 269 -6.33 11.84 -12.26
C ARG A 269 -7.41 12.87 -11.90
N GLU A 270 -7.67 13.08 -10.61
CA GLU A 270 -8.79 13.90 -10.10
C GLU A 270 -10.16 13.42 -10.58
N ASP A 271 -10.29 12.15 -10.98
CA ASP A 271 -11.57 11.51 -11.27
C ASP A 271 -12.27 11.11 -9.97
N ALA A 272 -13.60 10.91 -10.04
CA ALA A 272 -14.35 10.36 -8.92
C ALA A 272 -13.76 9.00 -8.48
N PRO A 273 -13.51 8.77 -7.17
CA PRO A 273 -12.96 7.51 -6.69
C PRO A 273 -13.96 6.35 -6.86
N LEU A 274 -13.43 5.13 -6.87
CA LEU A 274 -14.18 3.88 -6.73
C LEU A 274 -14.60 3.59 -5.28
N THR A 275 -13.85 4.14 -4.32
CA THR A 275 -14.19 4.08 -2.90
C THR A 275 -15.39 4.96 -2.57
N LEU A 276 -16.25 4.48 -1.66
CA LEU A 276 -17.45 5.17 -1.17
C LEU A 276 -17.29 5.47 0.32
N GLY A 277 -17.56 6.72 0.73
CA GLY A 277 -17.41 7.15 2.12
C GLY A 277 -18.67 6.91 2.97
N PRO A 278 -18.51 6.61 4.28
CA PRO A 278 -17.26 6.27 4.99
C PRO A 278 -16.77 4.83 4.67
N PRO A 279 -15.51 4.47 4.99
CA PRO A 279 -15.02 3.09 4.87
C PRO A 279 -15.88 2.10 5.69
N ALA A 280 -16.21 0.96 5.09
CA ALA A 280 -17.00 -0.07 5.75
C ALA A 280 -16.18 -0.72 6.86
N PRO A 281 -16.82 -1.11 7.99
CA PRO A 281 -16.12 -1.79 9.08
C PRO A 281 -15.42 -3.05 8.56
N LEU A 282 -14.33 -3.40 9.23
CA LEU A 282 -13.66 -4.66 8.94
C LEU A 282 -14.60 -5.83 9.20
N PRO A 283 -14.54 -6.88 8.37
CA PRO A 283 -15.30 -8.08 8.60
C PRO A 283 -14.95 -8.72 9.96
N ASN A 284 -15.97 -9.08 10.75
CA ASN A 284 -15.77 -9.91 11.93
C ASN A 284 -15.10 -11.23 11.50
N ALA A 285 -14.00 -11.58 12.17
CA ALA A 285 -13.11 -12.74 11.96
C ALA A 285 -11.94 -12.54 10.98
N TYR A 286 -10.75 -12.33 11.55
CA TYR A 286 -9.49 -12.98 11.18
C TYR A 286 -8.63 -13.18 12.43
#